data_AF-A0A9W9U7T0-F1
#
_entry.id   AF-A0A9W9U7T0-F1
#
_cell.length_a   1.000
_cell.length_b   1.000
_cell.length_c   1.000
_cell.angle_alpha   90.00
_cell.angle_beta   90.00
_cell.angle_gamma   90.00
#
_symmetry.space_group_name_H-M   'P 1'
#
loop_
_entity.id
_entity.type
_entity.pdbx_description
1 polymer ?
#
loop_
_entity_poly.entity_id
_entity_poly.type
_entity_poly.pdbx_seq_one_letter_code
_entity_poly.pdbx_strand_id
1 'polypeptide(L)'
;MEVALARDHPQSCSSNPPQIQFFSTVNAVSSQPFCEQVGNKPGYGRTFKMLLEDQRFIHEDLERLEQAVADRVAEKPRNVSYYALGVHKMSRLLTFSGQIREELARDHDLAKLLDRIEEQSKRLLEIYKDADGLREKEVQSIATGDQFEEFYKQLDGIKDFHKRYPNEPVDNLEKAYKRRQPGEGEVYGMEIDNMFTGEEGFGRYLDLTTLHEDYLNLPGVKRVKYIQYLEIFDAFTPPSMSIKRKDKLSDKYFRYVGALATYLESFIKRVKPLEDLDKLFGSFDEEFDKQWEAKEVLGWTEDKAENGASGPKTEGTGEGTWCPDCEKEFKNENVYRNHLMGKKHIRAAEARKASGASGERPTGATSNISSYSLKERAVAEREHRVRCLAKALQDKRQATRTNVERKQGMTERERQMELEALMAEPESFGEGQNGEQSDDEDDDEKIYNPLKLPIAWDGKPIPYWLYKLHGLGVEYQCEICGNHVYMGRRAFDKHFSEATHIHGLKCLGITANTNLFREITSIDQAIQLWESLESERKKERDARDNVVQMEDAEGNVMPERIYLESVTLHFYPLSRTYANNSQSSKAGHSLVATGPSISCPFFRWFLVGMACCY
;
A
#
# COMPACT_ATOMS: atom_id res chain seq x y z
N MET A 1 15.49 48.23 -67.24
CA MET A 1 14.20 48.95 -67.27
C MET A 1 13.30 48.41 -66.18
N GLU A 2 12.18 49.08 -65.94
CA GLU A 2 11.31 48.98 -64.77
C GLU A 2 10.73 47.60 -64.39
N VAL A 3 10.82 47.28 -63.08
CA VAL A 3 9.73 47.21 -62.08
C VAL A 3 8.44 46.38 -62.35
N ALA A 4 8.07 45.63 -61.30
CA ALA A 4 6.72 45.19 -60.84
C ALA A 4 6.26 43.72 -61.02
N LEU A 5 6.06 43.07 -59.85
CA LEU A 5 4.97 42.13 -59.45
C LEU A 5 4.82 40.80 -60.25
N ALA A 6 4.41 39.66 -59.65
CA ALA A 6 3.74 39.41 -58.38
C ALA A 6 4.20 38.07 -57.71
N ARG A 7 3.45 37.57 -56.72
CA ARG A 7 3.70 36.31 -55.99
C ARG A 7 3.09 35.10 -56.70
N ASP A 8 3.75 33.93 -56.67
CA ASP A 8 3.38 32.78 -55.82
C ASP A 8 4.20 31.51 -56.18
N HIS A 9 4.16 30.51 -55.31
CA HIS A 9 4.93 29.25 -55.32
C HIS A 9 4.01 28.08 -54.89
N PRO A 10 4.41 26.79 -54.97
CA PRO A 10 5.61 26.18 -55.57
C PRO A 10 5.29 24.98 -56.50
N GLN A 11 6.33 24.32 -57.06
CA GLN A 11 6.49 22.85 -57.02
C GLN A 11 7.81 22.40 -57.68
N SER A 12 8.55 21.51 -57.01
CA SER A 12 9.70 20.78 -57.58
C SER A 12 9.98 19.50 -56.77
N CYS A 13 10.12 18.36 -57.43
CA CYS A 13 10.26 17.05 -56.78
C CYS A 13 11.72 16.56 -56.74
N SER A 14 12.19 16.04 -55.59
CA SER A 14 13.19 14.95 -55.56
C SER A 14 13.35 14.29 -54.18
N SER A 15 13.09 12.99 -54.12
CA SER A 15 13.76 11.96 -53.29
C SER A 15 14.25 12.27 -51.86
N ASN A 16 13.61 11.65 -50.86
CA ASN A 16 14.23 10.59 -50.04
C ASN A 16 13.17 9.85 -49.16
N PRO A 17 13.47 8.63 -48.65
CA PRO A 17 12.47 7.78 -48.00
C PRO A 17 12.14 8.20 -46.55
N PRO A 18 10.93 7.87 -46.04
CA PRO A 18 10.48 8.31 -44.72
C PRO A 18 11.15 7.53 -43.58
N GLN A 19 11.89 8.23 -42.72
CA GLN A 19 12.07 7.77 -41.35
C GLN A 19 10.74 7.93 -40.60
N ILE A 20 10.19 6.82 -40.09
CA ILE A 20 9.03 6.87 -39.19
C ILE A 20 9.52 7.35 -37.82
N GLN A 21 9.59 8.67 -37.65
CA GLN A 21 9.62 9.26 -36.32
C GLN A 21 8.24 9.08 -35.71
N PHE A 22 8.12 8.14 -34.76
CA PHE A 22 6.97 8.10 -33.87
C PHE A 22 6.93 9.43 -33.11
N PHE A 23 5.79 10.14 -33.20
CA PHE A 23 5.46 11.20 -32.25
C PHE A 23 5.24 10.56 -30.89
N SER A 24 6.33 10.34 -30.16
CA SER A 24 6.28 10.17 -28.72
C SER A 24 5.95 11.55 -28.14
N THR A 25 4.66 11.81 -27.95
CA THR A 25 4.17 12.97 -27.21
C THR A 25 4.50 12.76 -25.73
N VAL A 26 5.78 12.89 -25.39
CA VAL A 26 6.25 12.86 -24.01
C VAL A 26 5.71 14.13 -23.35
N ASN A 27 4.55 14.03 -22.71
CA ASN A 27 4.12 14.97 -21.69
C ASN A 27 5.09 14.83 -20.52
N ALA A 28 6.26 15.47 -20.65
CA ALA A 28 7.24 15.63 -19.60
C ALA A 28 6.70 16.63 -18.57
N VAL A 29 5.68 16.18 -17.82
CA VAL A 29 5.31 16.79 -16.55
C VAL A 29 6.51 16.57 -15.64
N SER A 30 7.36 17.59 -15.54
CA SER A 30 8.53 17.56 -14.67
C SER A 30 8.05 17.65 -13.22
N SER A 31 7.78 16.49 -12.62
CA SER A 31 7.53 16.35 -11.18
C SER A 31 8.81 16.67 -10.40
N GLN A 32 9.13 17.97 -10.31
CA GLN A 32 10.17 18.46 -9.42
C GLN A 32 9.75 18.15 -7.98
N PRO A 33 10.61 17.53 -7.15
CA PRO A 33 10.29 17.31 -5.75
C PRO A 33 10.16 18.66 -5.03
N PHE A 34 8.99 18.90 -4.43
CA PHE A 34 8.72 20.14 -3.69
C PHE A 34 9.67 20.34 -2.48
N CYS A 35 10.26 19.25 -1.99
CA CYS A 35 11.13 19.19 -0.82
C CYS A 35 12.51 19.89 -0.98
N GLU A 36 12.96 20.21 -2.21
CA GLU A 36 14.27 20.87 -2.41
C GLU A 36 14.26 22.38 -2.05
N GLN A 37 13.09 22.96 -1.77
CA GLN A 37 12.94 24.41 -1.56
C GLN A 37 13.33 24.95 -0.17
N VAL A 38 13.54 24.09 0.83
CA VAL A 38 13.92 24.50 2.21
C VAL A 38 15.42 24.35 2.45
N GLY A 39 16.09 23.40 1.79
CA GLY A 39 17.50 23.11 2.02
C GLY A 39 18.50 23.96 1.22
N ASN A 40 18.21 24.27 -0.06
CA ASN A 40 19.29 24.64 -1.00
C ASN A 40 18.97 25.82 -1.95
N LYS A 41 18.31 26.88 -1.45
CA LYS A 41 18.16 28.15 -2.18
C LYS A 41 19.34 29.10 -1.88
N PRO A 42 20.22 29.42 -2.85
CA PRO A 42 21.31 30.38 -2.65
C PRO A 42 20.80 31.83 -2.65
N GLY A 43 20.07 32.21 -1.59
CA GLY A 43 19.48 33.56 -1.46
C GLY A 43 18.86 33.92 -0.11
N TYR A 44 18.55 32.94 0.76
CA TYR A 44 17.90 33.21 2.05
C TYR A 44 18.92 33.58 3.14
N GLY A 45 18.51 34.49 4.04
CA GLY A 45 19.15 34.75 5.34
C GLY A 45 20.53 35.43 5.38
N ARG A 46 21.18 35.75 4.25
CA ARG A 46 22.61 36.15 4.26
C ARG A 46 22.88 37.67 4.28
N THR A 47 22.33 38.38 5.26
CA THR A 47 22.76 39.75 5.62
C THR A 47 23.33 39.80 7.03
N PHE A 48 24.62 40.14 7.13
CA PHE A 48 25.49 39.99 8.32
C PHE A 48 25.63 38.54 8.78
N LYS A 49 26.82 37.95 8.52
CA LYS A 49 27.16 36.58 8.92
C LYS A 49 27.61 36.55 10.39
N MET A 50 26.69 36.81 11.32
CA MET A 50 26.92 36.72 12.77
C MET A 50 26.89 35.25 13.18
N LEU A 51 28.06 34.68 13.46
CA LEU A 51 28.23 33.28 13.86
C LEU A 51 27.55 32.98 15.20
N LEU A 52 27.38 33.97 16.08
CA LEU A 52 26.66 33.79 17.34
C LEU A 52 25.14 33.67 17.15
N GLU A 53 24.56 34.41 16.20
CA GLU A 53 23.15 34.23 15.83
C GLU A 53 22.93 32.97 15.00
N ASP A 54 23.87 32.62 14.10
CA ASP A 54 23.92 31.33 13.42
C ASP A 54 23.91 30.18 14.45
N GLN A 55 24.69 30.27 15.53
CA GLN A 55 24.66 29.29 16.63
C GLN A 55 23.34 29.29 17.40
N ARG A 56 22.78 30.46 17.74
CA ARG A 56 21.50 30.58 18.46
C ARG A 56 20.35 29.98 17.64
N PHE A 57 20.28 30.31 16.35
CA PHE A 57 19.30 29.79 15.41
C PHE A 57 19.41 28.27 15.26
N ILE A 58 20.61 27.72 15.12
CA ILE A 58 20.77 26.25 14.97
C ILE A 58 20.38 25.51 16.26
N HIS A 59 20.68 26.06 17.44
CA HIS A 59 20.19 25.47 18.70
C HIS A 59 18.65 25.52 18.79
N GLU A 60 18.02 26.62 18.37
CA GLU A 60 16.55 26.69 18.30
C GLU A 60 15.97 25.72 17.26
N ASP A 61 16.57 25.60 16.06
CA ASP A 61 16.17 24.65 15.02
C ASP A 61 16.22 23.21 15.54
N LEU A 62 17.31 22.85 16.24
CA LEU A 62 17.46 21.54 16.89
C LEU A 62 16.40 21.29 17.98
N GLU A 63 16.16 22.25 18.89
CA GLU A 63 15.13 22.11 19.94
C GLU A 63 13.71 21.95 19.35
N ARG A 64 13.39 22.67 18.27
CA ARG A 64 12.10 22.51 17.56
C ARG A 64 12.01 21.19 16.78
N LEU A 65 13.10 20.70 16.20
CA LEU A 65 13.15 19.40 15.55
C LEU A 65 13.00 18.25 16.56
N GLU A 66 13.66 18.34 17.72
CA GLU A 66 13.53 17.37 18.82
C GLU A 66 12.10 17.33 19.36
N GLN A 67 11.45 18.48 19.58
CA GLN A 67 10.02 18.53 19.94
C GLN A 67 9.15 17.90 18.84
N ALA A 68 9.40 18.23 17.57
CA ALA A 68 8.63 17.69 16.44
C ALA A 68 8.80 16.16 16.26
N VAL A 69 9.95 15.60 16.66
CA VAL A 69 10.19 14.15 16.78
C VAL A 69 9.42 13.59 17.99
N ALA A 70 9.51 14.23 19.16
CA ALA A 70 8.82 13.79 20.37
C ALA A 70 7.29 13.74 20.20
N ASP A 71 6.70 14.77 19.57
CA ASP A 71 5.27 14.82 19.23
C ASP A 71 4.85 13.61 18.38
N ARG A 72 5.58 13.36 17.29
CA ARG A 72 5.31 12.24 16.36
C ARG A 72 5.52 10.87 17.01
N VAL A 73 6.46 10.73 17.95
CA VAL A 73 6.64 9.49 18.72
C VAL A 73 5.56 9.30 19.78
N ALA A 74 5.01 10.39 20.34
CA ALA A 74 3.88 10.35 21.26
C ALA A 74 2.53 10.05 20.55
N GLU A 75 2.40 10.39 19.27
CA GLU A 75 1.28 9.99 18.42
C GLU A 75 1.22 8.45 18.26
N LYS A 76 0.37 7.83 19.08
CA LYS A 76 -0.02 6.42 18.90
C LYS A 76 -0.66 6.25 17.51
N PRO A 77 -0.23 5.26 16.70
CA PRO A 77 -0.89 4.98 15.42
C PRO A 77 -2.35 4.62 15.69
N ARG A 78 -3.26 4.97 14.78
CA ARG A 78 -4.71 4.88 15.04
C ARG A 78 -5.15 3.41 15.12
N ASN A 79 -5.18 2.89 16.34
CA ASN A 79 -5.97 1.71 16.70
C ASN A 79 -7.46 2.07 16.59
N VAL A 80 -7.97 2.12 15.35
CA VAL A 80 -9.39 2.21 15.02
C VAL A 80 -10.09 1.04 15.71
N SER A 81 -10.71 1.33 16.87
CA SER A 81 -11.19 0.29 17.76
C SER A 81 -12.29 -0.52 17.07
N TYR A 82 -12.09 -1.84 17.05
CA TYR A 82 -12.94 -2.80 16.33
C TYR A 82 -14.41 -2.85 16.83
N TYR A 83 -14.74 -2.07 17.86
CA TYR A 83 -16.02 -2.04 18.54
C TYR A 83 -16.91 -0.83 18.18
N ALA A 84 -16.35 0.25 17.60
CA ALA A 84 -17.13 1.46 17.29
C ALA A 84 -17.97 1.34 16.01
N LEU A 85 -17.57 0.47 15.07
CA LEU A 85 -18.20 0.33 13.76
C LEU A 85 -18.76 -1.10 13.59
N GLY A 86 -20.08 -1.24 13.67
CA GLY A 86 -20.83 -2.50 13.49
C GLY A 86 -20.86 -3.02 12.05
N VAL A 87 -19.72 -3.01 11.36
CA VAL A 87 -19.58 -3.27 9.92
C VAL A 87 -18.98 -4.66 9.67
N HIS A 88 -19.40 -5.30 8.58
CA HIS A 88 -19.01 -6.66 8.22
C HIS A 88 -17.49 -6.87 8.05
N LYS A 89 -17.07 -8.14 8.12
CA LYS A 89 -15.67 -8.64 8.04
C LYS A 89 -14.74 -7.97 7.02
N MET A 90 -15.27 -7.40 5.94
CA MET A 90 -14.52 -6.65 4.93
C MET A 90 -13.65 -5.54 5.53
N SER A 91 -14.20 -4.82 6.53
CA SER A 91 -13.56 -3.66 7.16
C SER A 91 -12.16 -3.97 7.71
N ARG A 92 -11.94 -5.20 8.25
CA ARG A 92 -10.70 -5.58 8.93
C ARG A 92 -9.45 -5.50 8.05
N LEU A 93 -9.56 -5.73 6.74
CA LEU A 93 -8.40 -5.65 5.83
C LEU A 93 -8.04 -4.20 5.53
N LEU A 94 -9.04 -3.37 5.20
CA LEU A 94 -8.92 -1.93 4.98
C LEU A 94 -8.26 -1.23 6.17
N THR A 95 -8.79 -1.44 7.38
CA THR A 95 -8.26 -0.83 8.62
C THR A 95 -6.79 -1.20 8.84
N PHE A 96 -6.41 -2.46 8.61
CA PHE A 96 -5.04 -2.92 8.85
C PHE A 96 -4.04 -2.43 7.80
N SER A 97 -4.44 -2.25 6.53
CA SER A 97 -3.58 -1.61 5.52
C SER A 97 -3.45 -0.10 5.76
N GLY A 98 -4.53 0.57 6.17
CA GLY A 98 -4.50 1.99 6.55
C GLY A 98 -3.56 2.26 7.73
N GLN A 99 -3.61 1.40 8.76
CA GLN A 99 -2.69 1.47 9.91
C GLN A 99 -1.22 1.37 9.52
N ILE A 100 -0.87 0.43 8.63
CA ILE A 100 0.50 0.29 8.12
C ILE A 100 0.91 1.53 7.30
N ARG A 101 -0.01 2.11 6.50
CA ARG A 101 0.26 3.35 5.74
C ARG A 101 0.50 4.55 6.67
N GLU A 102 -0.31 4.71 7.72
CA GLU A 102 -0.14 5.78 8.72
C GLU A 102 1.16 5.64 9.52
N GLU A 103 1.46 4.42 10.01
CA GLU A 103 2.69 4.10 10.74
C GLU A 103 3.93 4.38 9.89
N LEU A 104 3.93 3.91 8.63
CA LEU A 104 5.07 4.07 7.73
C LEU A 104 5.23 5.53 7.26
N ALA A 105 4.14 6.28 7.08
CA ALA A 105 4.20 7.72 6.81
C ALA A 105 4.86 8.50 7.95
N ARG A 106 4.45 8.22 9.20
CA ARG A 106 5.07 8.79 10.41
C ARG A 106 6.56 8.45 10.48
N ASP A 107 6.93 7.20 10.21
CA ASP A 107 8.32 6.75 10.34
C ASP A 107 9.24 7.34 9.26
N HIS A 108 8.76 7.57 8.04
CA HIS A 108 9.48 8.34 7.02
C HIS A 108 9.55 9.84 7.36
N ASP A 109 8.48 10.44 7.91
CA ASP A 109 8.53 11.83 8.37
C ASP A 109 9.51 12.02 9.53
N LEU A 110 9.60 11.05 10.46
CA LEU A 110 10.59 11.02 11.53
C LEU A 110 12.02 10.90 10.98
N ALA A 111 12.26 10.05 9.98
CA ALA A 111 13.59 9.92 9.37
C ALA A 111 14.08 11.26 8.77
N LYS A 112 13.23 11.97 8.02
CA LYS A 112 13.56 13.31 7.47
C LYS A 112 13.94 14.32 8.56
N LEU A 113 13.29 14.27 9.73
CA LEU A 113 13.61 15.14 10.86
C LEU A 113 14.96 14.78 11.51
N LEU A 114 15.27 13.48 11.62
CA LEU A 114 16.55 12.98 12.12
C LEU A 114 17.71 13.33 11.18
N ASP A 115 17.53 13.19 9.86
CA ASP A 115 18.50 13.63 8.84
C ASP A 115 18.81 15.13 8.99
N ARG A 116 17.76 15.95 9.24
CA ARG A 116 17.90 17.40 9.43
C ARG A 116 18.58 17.76 10.76
N ILE A 117 18.29 17.03 11.84
CA ILE A 117 19.02 17.14 13.12
C ILE A 117 20.50 16.82 12.91
N GLU A 118 20.84 15.79 12.14
CA GLU A 118 22.23 15.42 11.86
C GLU A 118 22.95 16.48 11.02
N GLU A 119 22.31 17.03 9.97
CA GLU A 119 22.83 18.13 9.15
C GLU A 119 23.12 19.38 10.00
N GLN A 120 22.15 19.82 10.81
CA GLN A 120 22.31 20.99 11.67
C GLN A 120 23.36 20.75 12.76
N SER A 121 23.41 19.55 13.36
CA SER A 121 24.45 19.16 14.32
C SER A 121 25.86 19.20 13.69
N LYS A 122 26.02 18.74 12.45
CA LYS A 122 27.29 18.84 11.70
C LYS A 122 27.71 20.30 11.51
N ARG A 123 26.81 21.16 11.02
CA ARG A 123 27.05 22.61 10.86
C ARG A 123 27.42 23.29 12.18
N LEU A 124 26.70 22.98 13.25
CA LEU A 124 26.94 23.54 14.59
C LEU A 124 28.33 23.15 15.11
N LEU A 125 28.72 21.88 14.95
CA LEU A 125 30.05 21.38 15.32
C LEU A 125 31.16 22.03 14.48
N GLU A 126 30.91 22.39 13.22
CA GLU A 126 31.87 23.16 12.42
C GLU A 126 32.06 24.58 12.93
N ILE A 127 30.98 25.28 13.32
CA ILE A 127 31.07 26.62 13.92
C ILE A 127 31.77 26.58 15.29
N TYR A 128 31.58 25.50 16.08
CA TYR A 128 32.30 25.32 17.35
C TYR A 128 33.78 24.96 17.20
N LYS A 129 34.20 24.32 16.09
CA LYS A 129 35.63 24.06 15.79
C LYS A 129 36.40 25.35 15.49
N ASP A 130 35.71 26.38 15.00
CA ASP A 130 36.23 27.73 14.65
C ASP A 130 37.61 27.72 13.96
N ALA A 131 37.75 26.91 12.90
CA ALA A 131 39.04 26.70 12.23
C ALA A 131 39.67 27.98 11.65
N ASP A 132 38.84 28.97 11.29
CA ASP A 132 39.27 30.29 10.80
C ASP A 132 39.48 31.32 11.93
N GLY A 133 39.17 30.96 13.19
CA GLY A 133 39.15 31.88 14.34
C GLY A 133 38.20 33.05 14.13
N LEU A 134 37.08 32.88 13.44
CA LEU A 134 36.11 33.93 13.12
C LEU A 134 35.11 34.13 14.26
N ARG A 135 34.67 33.05 14.90
CA ARG A 135 33.78 33.11 16.07
C ARG A 135 34.50 33.74 17.26
N GLU A 136 35.79 33.45 17.47
CA GLU A 136 36.59 34.15 18.48
C GLU A 136 36.70 35.65 18.17
N LYS A 137 36.96 36.06 16.92
CA LYS A 137 37.02 37.48 16.52
C LYS A 137 35.68 38.21 16.71
N GLU A 138 34.56 37.56 16.43
CA GLU A 138 33.22 38.10 16.68
C GLU A 138 33.00 38.34 18.19
N VAL A 139 33.26 37.33 19.02
CA VAL A 139 33.20 37.43 20.49
C VAL A 139 34.14 38.52 21.02
N GLN A 140 35.38 38.60 20.51
CA GLN A 140 36.33 39.66 20.88
C GLN A 140 35.81 41.05 20.48
N SER A 141 35.21 41.21 19.30
CA SER A 141 34.67 42.50 18.85
C SER A 141 33.51 43.00 19.70
N ILE A 142 32.66 42.09 20.20
CA ILE A 142 31.56 42.40 21.12
C ILE A 142 32.09 42.67 22.54
N ALA A 143 33.17 41.99 22.95
CA ALA A 143 33.73 42.10 24.30
C ALA A 143 34.70 43.28 24.51
N THR A 144 35.36 43.78 23.45
CA THR A 144 36.49 44.74 23.54
C THR A 144 36.24 46.05 22.79
N GLY A 145 35.23 46.80 23.22
CA GLY A 145 34.89 48.14 22.70
C GLY A 145 33.78 48.81 23.51
N ASP A 146 33.15 49.85 22.96
CA ASP A 146 31.84 50.28 23.44
C ASP A 146 30.78 49.31 22.90
N GLN A 147 30.21 48.51 23.80
CA GLN A 147 29.23 47.47 23.48
C GLN A 147 27.97 48.05 22.84
N PHE A 148 27.61 49.31 23.13
CA PHE A 148 26.45 49.95 22.54
C PHE A 148 26.70 50.40 21.11
N GLU A 149 27.91 50.85 20.76
CA GLU A 149 28.24 51.27 19.39
C GLU A 149 28.14 50.10 18.41
N GLU A 150 28.72 48.95 18.74
CA GLU A 150 28.64 47.74 17.91
C GLU A 150 27.20 47.19 17.83
N PHE A 151 26.44 47.24 18.94
CA PHE A 151 25.02 46.87 18.94
C PHE A 151 24.18 47.76 18.03
N TYR A 152 24.33 49.10 18.08
CA TYR A 152 23.58 50.00 17.20
C TYR A 152 23.97 49.82 15.74
N LYS A 153 25.24 49.56 15.45
CA LYS A 153 25.76 49.22 14.11
C LYS A 153 25.14 47.93 13.54
N GLN A 154 24.97 46.89 14.35
CA GLN A 154 24.26 45.67 13.96
C GLN A 154 22.75 45.93 13.77
N LEU A 155 22.12 46.60 14.71
CA LEU A 155 20.70 46.95 14.69
C LEU A 155 20.31 47.79 13.47
N ASP A 156 21.14 48.75 13.06
CA ASP A 156 20.89 49.55 11.85
C ASP A 156 21.05 48.71 10.57
N GLY A 157 21.95 47.72 10.56
CA GLY A 157 22.02 46.72 9.49
C GLY A 157 20.73 45.90 9.36
N ILE A 158 20.13 45.48 10.48
CA ILE A 158 18.85 44.76 10.52
C ILE A 158 17.68 45.65 10.04
N LYS A 159 17.62 46.91 10.50
CA LYS A 159 16.62 47.88 10.00
C LYS A 159 16.72 48.08 8.49
N ASP A 160 17.93 48.20 7.97
CA ASP A 160 18.17 48.44 6.55
C ASP A 160 17.87 47.19 5.70
N PHE A 161 17.92 45.97 6.26
CA PHE A 161 17.40 44.75 5.65
C PHE A 161 15.86 44.76 5.55
N HIS A 162 15.13 44.91 6.65
CA HIS A 162 13.66 44.92 6.62
C HIS A 162 13.08 46.08 5.80
N LYS A 163 13.81 47.20 5.69
CA LYS A 163 13.47 48.33 4.80
C LYS A 163 13.64 48.00 3.31
N ARG A 164 14.51 47.04 2.95
CA ARG A 164 14.67 46.52 1.58
C ARG A 164 13.66 45.41 1.29
N TYR A 165 13.27 44.64 2.30
CA TYR A 165 12.35 43.50 2.18
C TYR A 165 11.16 43.59 3.16
N PRO A 166 10.22 44.55 2.99
CA PRO A 166 9.15 44.79 3.98
C PRO A 166 8.08 43.71 4.04
N ASN A 167 8.02 42.83 3.02
CA ASN A 167 7.03 41.76 2.88
C ASN A 167 7.63 40.37 3.12
N GLU A 168 8.89 40.27 3.55
CA GLU A 168 9.52 38.98 3.83
C GLU A 168 9.01 38.44 5.17
N PRO A 169 8.37 37.24 5.19
CA PRO A 169 7.82 36.68 6.42
C PRO A 169 8.94 36.28 7.37
N VAL A 170 8.70 36.40 8.67
CA VAL A 170 9.60 35.84 9.69
C VAL A 170 9.45 34.32 9.69
N ASP A 171 10.58 33.61 9.53
CA ASP A 171 10.62 32.15 9.63
C ASP A 171 10.21 31.72 11.05
N ASN A 172 9.08 31.02 11.15
CA ASN A 172 8.56 30.51 12.41
C ASN A 172 8.80 28.99 12.46
N LEU A 173 9.87 28.59 13.14
CA LEU A 173 10.32 27.20 13.26
C LEU A 173 9.27 26.29 13.90
N GLU A 174 8.49 26.80 14.86
CA GLU A 174 7.37 26.07 15.46
C GLU A 174 6.31 25.72 14.40
N LYS A 175 5.95 26.68 13.55
CA LYS A 175 5.00 26.46 12.43
C LYS A 175 5.62 25.65 11.28
N ALA A 176 6.94 25.58 11.17
CA ALA A 176 7.63 24.79 10.15
C ALA A 176 7.56 23.28 10.43
N TYR A 177 7.72 22.85 11.69
CA TYR A 177 7.80 21.43 12.05
C TYR A 177 6.53 20.85 12.71
N LYS A 178 5.64 21.71 13.23
CA LYS A 178 4.33 21.29 13.76
C LYS A 178 3.54 20.53 12.70
N ARG A 179 3.07 19.33 13.06
CA ARG A 179 2.22 18.50 12.19
C ARG A 179 0.89 19.22 11.95
N ARG A 180 0.55 19.48 10.69
CA ARG A 180 -0.75 20.05 10.30
C ARG A 180 -1.83 19.01 10.41
N GLN A 181 -3.02 19.42 10.86
CA GLN A 181 -4.16 18.50 10.98
C GLN A 181 -4.73 18.19 9.58
N PRO A 182 -5.36 17.01 9.36
CA PRO A 182 -5.91 16.63 8.07
C PRO A 182 -6.95 17.60 7.46
N GLY A 183 -7.52 18.50 8.27
CA GLY A 183 -8.41 19.58 7.81
C GLY A 183 -7.70 20.77 7.14
N GLU A 184 -6.39 20.94 7.28
CA GLU A 184 -5.64 22.08 6.70
C GLU A 184 -5.22 21.89 5.23
N GLY A 185 -5.68 20.81 4.57
CA GLY A 185 -5.59 20.65 3.12
C GLY A 185 -4.29 20.06 2.56
N GLU A 186 -3.37 19.61 3.41
CA GLU A 186 -2.21 18.82 2.97
C GLU A 186 -2.59 17.33 2.82
N VAL A 187 -2.30 16.76 1.63
CA VAL A 187 -2.68 15.38 1.28
C VAL A 187 -1.66 14.41 1.87
N TYR A 188 -1.91 14.01 3.11
CA TYR A 188 -1.04 13.09 3.85
C TYR A 188 -0.96 11.70 3.17
N GLY A 189 0.24 11.11 3.12
CA GLY A 189 0.47 9.75 2.62
C GLY A 189 0.92 9.62 1.15
N MET A 190 0.71 10.63 0.29
CA MET A 190 1.02 10.53 -1.15
C MET A 190 2.46 10.08 -1.47
N GLU A 191 3.44 10.46 -0.66
CA GLU A 191 4.83 10.01 -0.85
C GLU A 191 4.98 8.49 -0.65
N ILE A 192 4.28 7.92 0.33
CA ILE A 192 4.28 6.48 0.63
C ILE A 192 3.56 5.69 -0.47
N ASP A 193 2.47 6.22 -1.02
CA ASP A 193 1.77 5.61 -2.16
C ASP A 193 2.66 5.55 -3.43
N ASN A 194 3.63 6.46 -3.58
CA ASN A 194 4.64 6.42 -4.64
C ASN A 194 5.87 5.55 -4.32
N MET A 195 6.05 5.14 -3.05
CA MET A 195 7.18 4.30 -2.63
C MET A 195 6.96 2.80 -2.84
N PHE A 196 5.70 2.32 -2.94
CA PHE A 196 5.40 0.89 -2.95
C PHE A 196 4.55 0.48 -4.15
N THR A 197 4.73 -0.77 -4.62
CA THR A 197 3.77 -1.35 -5.57
C THR A 197 2.51 -1.82 -4.83
N GLY A 198 1.37 -1.86 -5.52
CA GLY A 198 0.12 -2.37 -4.94
C GLY A 198 0.17 -3.84 -4.49
N GLU A 199 1.13 -4.63 -4.99
CA GLU A 199 1.37 -6.01 -4.54
C GLU A 199 2.32 -6.07 -3.33
N GLU A 200 3.22 -5.08 -3.13
CA GLU A 200 4.01 -4.94 -1.89
C GLU A 200 3.14 -4.54 -0.69
N GLY A 201 2.06 -3.78 -0.93
CA GLY A 201 1.06 -3.42 0.08
C GLY A 201 1.67 -2.70 1.28
N PHE A 202 2.30 -1.54 1.04
CA PHE A 202 2.99 -0.73 2.05
C PHE A 202 4.02 -1.53 2.88
N GLY A 203 4.82 -2.34 2.19
CA GLY A 203 5.89 -3.13 2.82
C GLY A 203 5.40 -4.35 3.60
N ARG A 204 4.15 -4.79 3.42
CA ARG A 204 3.60 -6.01 4.03
C ARG A 204 4.08 -7.28 3.32
N TYR A 205 4.29 -7.20 2.00
CA TYR A 205 4.65 -8.29 1.10
C TYR A 205 5.81 -7.90 0.18
N LEU A 206 6.44 -8.88 -0.45
CA LEU A 206 7.50 -8.71 -1.45
C LEU A 206 6.93 -9.00 -2.85
N ASP A 207 7.06 -8.05 -3.78
CA ASP A 207 6.81 -8.31 -5.19
C ASP A 207 8.09 -8.80 -5.87
N LEU A 208 8.24 -10.12 -5.91
CA LEU A 208 9.33 -10.80 -6.63
C LEU A 208 8.85 -11.37 -7.98
N THR A 209 7.72 -10.90 -8.51
CA THR A 209 7.08 -11.49 -9.71
C THR A 209 7.96 -11.29 -10.95
N THR A 210 8.45 -10.08 -11.18
CA THR A 210 9.39 -9.75 -12.27
C THR A 210 10.71 -10.52 -12.15
N LEU A 211 11.24 -10.62 -10.93
CA LEU A 211 12.46 -11.36 -10.62
C LEU A 211 12.28 -12.88 -10.79
N HIS A 212 11.07 -13.41 -10.61
CA HIS A 212 10.75 -14.81 -10.94
C HIS A 212 10.75 -15.04 -12.45
N GLU A 213 10.23 -14.10 -13.25
CA GLU A 213 10.32 -14.19 -14.71
C GLU A 213 11.76 -14.13 -15.21
N ASP A 214 12.58 -13.23 -14.68
CA ASP A 214 14.03 -13.18 -14.97
C ASP A 214 14.75 -14.48 -14.58
N TYR A 215 14.42 -15.06 -13.42
CA TYR A 215 14.94 -16.36 -13.00
C TYR A 215 14.55 -17.49 -13.98
N LEU A 216 13.31 -17.49 -14.49
CA LEU A 216 12.86 -18.45 -15.50
C LEU A 216 13.53 -18.26 -16.87
N ASN A 217 14.08 -17.08 -17.14
CA ASN A 217 14.83 -16.75 -18.37
C ASN A 217 16.33 -17.12 -18.31
N LEU A 218 16.81 -17.67 -17.18
CA LEU A 218 18.20 -18.08 -17.00
C LEU A 218 18.53 -19.43 -17.68
N PRO A 219 19.74 -19.58 -18.25
CA PRO A 219 20.16 -20.84 -18.86
C PRO A 219 20.37 -21.94 -17.80
N GLY A 220 19.82 -23.13 -18.05
CA GLY A 220 20.01 -24.31 -17.19
C GLY A 220 19.12 -24.38 -15.95
N VAL A 221 18.26 -23.38 -15.71
CA VAL A 221 17.28 -23.38 -14.62
C VAL A 221 16.11 -24.33 -14.89
N LYS A 222 15.62 -25.00 -13.84
CA LYS A 222 14.36 -25.76 -13.88
C LYS A 222 13.18 -24.80 -13.71
N ARG A 223 12.15 -24.91 -14.55
CA ARG A 223 10.95 -24.07 -14.43
C ARG A 223 10.16 -24.41 -13.15
N VAL A 224 10.14 -23.48 -12.20
CA VAL A 224 9.43 -23.60 -10.91
C VAL A 224 8.22 -22.67 -10.84
N LYS A 225 7.25 -22.97 -9.97
CA LYS A 225 6.12 -22.07 -9.65
C LYS A 225 6.58 -20.92 -8.73
N TYR A 226 5.83 -19.81 -8.69
CA TYR A 226 6.20 -18.65 -7.87
C TYR A 226 6.35 -18.98 -6.38
N ILE A 227 5.45 -19.77 -5.77
CA ILE A 227 5.59 -20.24 -4.38
C ILE A 227 6.91 -20.99 -4.15
N GLN A 228 7.29 -21.87 -5.08
CA GLN A 228 8.55 -22.63 -5.00
C GLN A 228 9.77 -21.73 -5.20
N TYR A 229 9.66 -20.68 -6.03
CA TYR A 229 10.69 -19.66 -6.17
C TYR A 229 10.90 -18.89 -4.86
N LEU A 230 9.81 -18.49 -4.18
CA LEU A 230 9.86 -17.86 -2.85
C LEU A 230 10.57 -18.74 -1.79
N GLU A 231 10.54 -20.08 -1.95
CA GLU A 231 11.23 -21.03 -1.06
C GLU A 231 12.74 -21.21 -1.35
N ILE A 232 13.26 -20.84 -2.54
CA ILE A 232 14.62 -21.25 -2.98
C ILE A 232 15.56 -20.13 -3.44
N PHE A 233 15.07 -18.89 -3.61
CA PHE A 233 15.85 -17.80 -4.23
C PHE A 233 17.13 -17.39 -3.48
N ASP A 234 17.27 -17.77 -2.21
CA ASP A 234 18.36 -17.44 -1.28
C ASP A 234 19.34 -18.60 -1.02
N ALA A 235 18.99 -19.81 -1.42
CA ALA A 235 19.81 -21.00 -1.14
C ALA A 235 21.11 -21.01 -1.96
N PHE A 236 21.01 -20.73 -3.27
CA PHE A 236 22.10 -20.71 -4.24
C PHE A 236 22.94 -22.01 -4.40
N THR A 237 22.55 -23.10 -3.74
CA THR A 237 23.24 -24.39 -3.75
C THR A 237 22.34 -25.53 -4.26
N PRO A 238 22.93 -26.65 -4.74
CA PRO A 238 22.18 -27.89 -4.94
C PRO A 238 21.67 -28.45 -3.59
N PRO A 239 20.50 -29.12 -3.54
CA PRO A 239 19.65 -29.48 -4.68
C PRO A 239 18.66 -28.38 -5.11
N SER A 240 18.37 -27.40 -4.24
CA SER A 240 17.30 -26.41 -4.41
C SER A 240 17.52 -25.48 -5.61
N MET A 241 18.74 -24.98 -5.81
CA MET A 241 19.12 -24.20 -6.99
C MET A 241 20.16 -24.95 -7.83
N SER A 242 19.73 -25.64 -8.89
CA SER A 242 20.56 -26.53 -9.71
C SER A 242 21.44 -25.82 -10.77
N ILE A 243 21.84 -24.55 -10.55
CA ILE A 243 22.65 -23.77 -11.50
C ILE A 243 24.13 -24.13 -11.34
N LYS A 244 24.82 -24.45 -12.44
CA LYS A 244 26.24 -24.85 -12.42
C LYS A 244 27.13 -23.61 -12.28
N ARG A 245 28.30 -23.72 -11.62
CA ARG A 245 29.27 -22.61 -11.40
C ARG A 245 29.61 -21.85 -12.70
N LYS A 246 29.79 -22.57 -13.82
CA LYS A 246 30.00 -21.97 -15.16
C LYS A 246 28.84 -21.09 -15.66
N ASP A 247 27.60 -21.41 -15.27
CA ASP A 247 26.39 -20.74 -15.71
C ASP A 247 26.04 -19.56 -14.76
N LYS A 248 26.44 -19.65 -13.47
CA LYS A 248 26.48 -18.52 -12.53
C LYS A 248 27.38 -17.37 -13.00
N LEU A 249 28.45 -17.67 -13.74
CA LEU A 249 29.39 -16.67 -14.26
C LEU A 249 28.94 -16.03 -15.59
N SER A 250 27.71 -16.32 -16.03
CA SER A 250 27.05 -15.62 -17.12
C SER A 250 26.61 -14.22 -16.70
N ASP A 251 26.85 -13.22 -17.53
CA ASP A 251 26.44 -11.83 -17.28
C ASP A 251 24.90 -11.71 -17.07
N LYS A 252 24.10 -12.65 -17.60
CA LYS A 252 22.65 -12.74 -17.30
C LYS A 252 22.38 -13.05 -15.82
N TYR A 253 23.10 -14.00 -15.24
CA TYR A 253 22.94 -14.38 -13.84
C TYR A 253 23.44 -13.27 -12.91
N PHE A 254 24.60 -12.68 -13.22
CA PHE A 254 25.15 -11.56 -12.47
C PHE A 254 24.22 -10.33 -12.44
N ARG A 255 23.48 -10.08 -13.54
CA ARG A 255 22.39 -9.08 -13.57
C ARG A 255 21.20 -9.47 -12.70
N TYR A 256 20.71 -10.71 -12.83
CA TYR A 256 19.58 -11.22 -12.04
C TYR A 256 19.84 -11.15 -10.52
N VAL A 257 20.96 -11.71 -10.03
CA VAL A 257 21.28 -11.68 -8.58
C VAL A 257 21.58 -10.24 -8.12
N GLY A 258 22.14 -9.40 -9.00
CA GLY A 258 22.28 -7.96 -8.74
C GLY A 258 20.93 -7.25 -8.54
N ALA A 259 19.98 -7.45 -9.48
CA ALA A 259 18.65 -6.86 -9.40
C ALA A 259 17.87 -7.37 -8.17
N LEU A 260 17.99 -8.65 -7.83
CA LEU A 260 17.42 -9.24 -6.62
C LEU A 260 18.02 -8.63 -5.34
N ALA A 261 19.34 -8.42 -5.28
CA ALA A 261 20.00 -7.75 -4.16
C ALA A 261 19.52 -6.29 -4.03
N THR A 262 19.54 -5.53 -5.13
CA THR A 262 19.11 -4.11 -5.15
C THR A 262 17.63 -3.97 -4.78
N TYR A 263 16.75 -4.86 -5.27
CA TYR A 263 15.34 -4.87 -4.88
C TYR A 263 15.19 -5.08 -3.37
N LEU A 264 15.75 -6.17 -2.82
CA LEU A 264 15.60 -6.51 -1.39
C LEU A 264 16.23 -5.45 -0.47
N GLU A 265 17.38 -4.88 -0.84
CA GLU A 265 18.01 -3.78 -0.11
C GLU A 265 17.13 -2.51 -0.14
N SER A 266 16.63 -2.13 -1.32
CA SER A 266 15.71 -1.00 -1.47
C SER A 266 14.41 -1.19 -0.68
N PHE A 267 13.92 -2.43 -0.58
CA PHE A 267 12.72 -2.76 0.17
C PHE A 267 12.95 -2.58 1.67
N ILE A 268 14.09 -3.04 2.22
CA ILE A 268 14.44 -2.75 3.62
C ILE A 268 14.51 -1.23 3.86
N LYS A 269 15.19 -0.49 2.97
CA LYS A 269 15.29 0.98 3.05
C LYS A 269 13.93 1.69 3.05
N ARG A 270 12.94 1.19 2.31
CA ARG A 270 11.58 1.76 2.31
C ARG A 270 10.72 1.32 3.50
N VAL A 271 10.98 0.16 4.12
CA VAL A 271 10.13 -0.43 5.18
C VAL A 271 10.64 -0.16 6.60
N LYS A 272 11.92 0.18 6.76
CA LYS A 272 12.58 0.44 8.05
C LYS A 272 13.45 1.71 7.99
N PRO A 273 12.87 2.91 7.74
CA PRO A 273 13.65 4.14 7.58
C PRO A 273 14.33 4.62 8.88
N LEU A 274 13.90 4.10 10.05
CA LEU A 274 14.43 4.46 11.38
C LEU A 274 15.51 3.51 11.92
N GLU A 275 15.94 2.51 11.14
CA GLU A 275 17.03 1.60 11.53
C GLU A 275 18.38 2.09 10.97
N ASP A 276 19.48 1.80 11.68
CA ASP A 276 20.84 2.05 11.21
C ASP A 276 21.21 1.06 10.09
N LEU A 277 20.73 1.35 8.89
CA LEU A 277 20.80 0.46 7.75
C LEU A 277 22.21 0.38 7.13
N ASP A 278 22.99 1.45 7.17
CA ASP A 278 24.36 1.42 6.65
C ASP A 278 25.26 0.52 7.50
N LYS A 279 25.09 0.52 8.83
CA LYS A 279 25.73 -0.46 9.72
C LYS A 279 25.19 -1.87 9.51
N LEU A 280 23.88 -2.04 9.25
CA LEU A 280 23.30 -3.34 8.94
C LEU A 280 23.94 -3.93 7.67
N PHE A 281 24.02 -3.16 6.58
CA PHE A 281 24.61 -3.63 5.33
C PHE A 281 26.13 -3.79 5.43
N GLY A 282 26.83 -2.88 6.11
CA GLY A 282 28.26 -3.03 6.41
C GLY A 282 28.57 -4.30 7.20
N SER A 283 27.67 -4.72 8.11
CA SER A 283 27.84 -6.01 8.83
C SER A 283 27.74 -7.24 7.93
N PHE A 284 27.00 -7.16 6.81
CA PHE A 284 26.94 -8.23 5.80
C PHE A 284 28.21 -8.27 4.95
N ASP A 285 28.77 -7.12 4.62
CA ASP A 285 29.99 -7.04 3.81
C ASP A 285 31.23 -7.45 4.63
N GLU A 286 31.28 -7.07 5.91
CA GLU A 286 32.25 -7.59 6.88
C GLU A 286 32.19 -9.11 7.05
N GLU A 287 30.97 -9.68 7.15
CA GLU A 287 30.77 -11.13 7.31
C GLU A 287 31.11 -11.89 6.02
N PHE A 288 30.80 -11.31 4.85
CA PHE A 288 31.23 -11.86 3.57
C PHE A 288 32.76 -11.91 3.47
N ASP A 289 33.46 -10.82 3.78
CA ASP A 289 34.92 -10.78 3.66
C ASP A 289 35.60 -11.78 4.63
N LYS A 290 35.11 -11.92 5.86
CA LYS A 290 35.56 -12.96 6.81
C LYS A 290 35.36 -14.37 6.25
N GLN A 291 34.18 -14.67 5.71
CA GLN A 291 33.88 -15.97 5.09
C GLN A 291 34.70 -16.20 3.80
N TRP A 292 35.01 -15.15 3.05
CA TRP A 292 35.77 -15.22 1.81
C TRP A 292 37.27 -15.47 2.08
N GLU A 293 37.86 -14.80 3.07
CA GLU A 293 39.22 -15.07 3.53
C GLU A 293 39.36 -16.49 4.11
N ALA A 294 38.36 -16.96 4.86
CA ALA A 294 38.30 -18.34 5.37
C ALA A 294 38.03 -19.39 4.27
N LYS A 295 37.63 -18.98 3.06
CA LYS A 295 37.10 -19.80 1.96
C LYS A 295 35.84 -20.63 2.31
N GLU A 296 35.05 -20.20 3.29
CA GLU A 296 33.86 -20.91 3.79
C GLU A 296 32.54 -20.50 3.10
N VAL A 297 32.58 -19.55 2.15
CA VAL A 297 31.38 -19.05 1.45
C VAL A 297 30.59 -20.17 0.76
N LEU A 298 29.36 -20.37 1.26
CA LEU A 298 28.43 -21.42 0.82
C LEU A 298 28.17 -21.38 -0.70
N GLY A 299 28.60 -22.44 -1.39
CA GLY A 299 28.46 -22.60 -2.84
C GLY A 299 29.65 -22.10 -3.68
N TRP A 300 30.67 -21.52 -3.03
CA TRP A 300 31.87 -20.99 -3.69
C TRP A 300 33.18 -21.57 -3.16
N THR A 301 33.17 -22.20 -1.98
CA THR A 301 34.16 -23.17 -1.49
C THR A 301 34.86 -23.89 -2.64
N GLU A 302 36.19 -23.93 -2.64
CA GLU A 302 36.93 -24.80 -3.56
C GLU A 302 36.43 -26.23 -3.38
N ASP A 303 35.92 -26.85 -4.46
CA ASP A 303 35.61 -28.27 -4.45
C ASP A 303 36.89 -29.00 -4.01
N LYS A 304 36.86 -29.66 -2.85
CA LYS A 304 37.84 -30.68 -2.51
C LYS A 304 37.69 -31.76 -3.57
N ALA A 305 38.48 -31.67 -4.63
CA ALA A 305 38.46 -32.62 -5.73
C ALA A 305 38.53 -34.03 -5.13
N GLU A 306 37.46 -34.80 -5.32
CA GLU A 306 37.45 -36.20 -4.93
C GLU A 306 38.65 -36.86 -5.63
N ASN A 307 39.59 -37.40 -4.85
CA ASN A 307 40.88 -37.88 -5.36
C ASN A 307 40.74 -39.23 -6.10
N GLY A 308 39.82 -39.30 -7.07
CA GLY A 308 39.96 -40.15 -8.24
C GLY A 308 41.18 -39.69 -9.02
N ALA A 309 42.32 -40.32 -8.77
CA ALA A 309 43.63 -39.87 -9.23
C ALA A 309 43.72 -39.81 -10.77
N SER A 310 43.44 -38.65 -11.34
CA SER A 310 43.56 -38.40 -12.77
C SER A 310 45.03 -38.19 -13.14
N GLY A 311 45.74 -39.30 -13.31
CA GLY A 311 46.95 -39.31 -14.13
C GLY A 311 46.66 -38.82 -15.55
N PRO A 312 47.69 -38.44 -16.33
CA PRO A 312 47.48 -37.98 -17.70
C PRO A 312 46.73 -39.04 -18.51
N LYS A 313 45.73 -38.63 -19.30
CA LYS A 313 44.88 -39.54 -20.07
C LYS A 313 45.73 -40.51 -20.92
N THR A 314 45.81 -41.76 -20.49
CA THR A 314 46.33 -42.87 -21.29
C THR A 314 45.17 -43.53 -22.02
N GLU A 315 45.08 -43.34 -23.34
CA GLU A 315 44.17 -44.13 -24.18
C GLU A 315 44.84 -45.50 -24.45
N GLY A 316 44.79 -46.36 -23.43
CA GLY A 316 45.47 -47.65 -23.39
C GLY A 316 44.96 -48.51 -22.23
N THR A 317 45.39 -49.77 -22.20
CA THR A 317 45.00 -50.77 -21.20
C THR A 317 45.65 -50.59 -19.82
N GLY A 318 46.59 -49.65 -19.68
CA GLY A 318 47.21 -49.28 -18.39
C GLY A 318 48.34 -50.23 -17.94
N GLU A 319 48.53 -51.35 -18.63
CA GLU A 319 49.55 -52.36 -18.35
C GLU A 319 50.94 -52.03 -18.96
N GLY A 320 51.17 -50.81 -19.45
CA GLY A 320 52.38 -50.48 -20.22
C GLY A 320 52.80 -49.02 -20.17
N THR A 321 54.07 -48.76 -20.49
CA THR A 321 54.64 -47.41 -20.52
C THR A 321 54.10 -46.63 -21.72
N TRP A 322 53.46 -45.49 -21.46
CA TRP A 322 52.92 -44.60 -22.51
C TRP A 322 53.99 -43.66 -23.06
N CYS A 323 54.07 -43.54 -24.39
CA CYS A 323 54.85 -42.48 -25.04
C CYS A 323 53.94 -41.29 -25.40
N PRO A 324 54.17 -40.08 -24.88
CA PRO A 324 53.35 -38.91 -25.19
C PRO A 324 53.52 -38.44 -26.65
N ASP A 325 54.69 -38.64 -27.27
CA ASP A 325 54.97 -38.16 -28.64
C ASP A 325 54.52 -39.11 -29.73
N CYS A 326 54.48 -40.41 -29.43
CA CYS A 326 54.00 -41.46 -30.34
C CYS A 326 52.54 -41.87 -30.11
N GLU A 327 51.93 -41.39 -29.02
CA GLU A 327 50.56 -41.69 -28.57
C GLU A 327 50.25 -43.20 -28.51
N LYS A 328 51.16 -43.97 -27.88
CA LYS A 328 51.09 -45.44 -27.80
C LYS A 328 51.59 -45.99 -26.47
N GLU A 329 50.94 -47.05 -26.00
CA GLU A 329 51.41 -47.87 -24.87
C GLU A 329 52.38 -48.98 -25.32
N PHE A 330 53.37 -49.27 -24.48
CA PHE A 330 54.37 -50.30 -24.68
C PHE A 330 54.44 -51.22 -23.46
N LYS A 331 53.96 -52.46 -23.58
CA LYS A 331 53.90 -53.45 -22.48
C LYS A 331 55.26 -54.03 -22.05
N ASN A 332 56.37 -53.59 -22.66
CA ASN A 332 57.72 -54.04 -22.31
C ASN A 332 58.68 -52.85 -22.40
N GLU A 333 59.36 -52.55 -21.29
CA GLU A 333 60.20 -51.36 -21.16
C GLU A 333 61.41 -51.37 -22.11
N ASN A 334 61.97 -52.54 -22.42
CA ASN A 334 63.06 -52.64 -23.41
C ASN A 334 62.58 -52.33 -24.83
N VAL A 335 61.30 -52.57 -25.14
CA VAL A 335 60.70 -52.14 -26.41
C VAL A 335 60.46 -50.63 -26.38
N TYR A 336 59.95 -50.09 -25.28
CA TYR A 336 59.77 -48.64 -25.08
C TYR A 336 61.09 -47.87 -25.27
N ARG A 337 62.17 -48.26 -24.56
CA ARG A 337 63.49 -47.62 -24.64
C ARG A 337 64.08 -47.65 -26.06
N ASN A 338 63.94 -48.77 -26.77
CA ASN A 338 64.38 -48.87 -28.16
C ASN A 338 63.52 -48.06 -29.14
N HIS A 339 62.22 -47.89 -28.87
CA HIS A 339 61.34 -47.09 -29.73
C HIS A 339 61.71 -45.60 -29.75
N LEU A 340 62.23 -45.06 -28.63
CA LEU A 340 62.67 -43.66 -28.51
C LEU A 340 63.80 -43.32 -29.49
N MET A 341 64.71 -44.27 -29.74
CA MET A 341 65.79 -44.13 -30.73
C MET A 341 65.32 -44.40 -32.18
N GLY A 342 64.06 -44.79 -32.36
CA GLY A 342 63.49 -45.11 -33.67
C GLY A 342 63.14 -43.87 -34.49
N LYS A 343 63.46 -43.90 -35.79
CA LYS A 343 63.14 -42.83 -36.77
C LYS A 343 61.67 -42.40 -36.82
N LYS A 344 60.74 -43.21 -36.28
CA LYS A 344 59.32 -42.85 -36.14
C LYS A 344 59.06 -41.97 -34.91
N HIS A 345 59.67 -42.27 -33.75
CA HIS A 345 59.57 -41.42 -32.57
C HIS A 345 60.25 -40.08 -32.79
N ILE A 346 61.47 -40.07 -33.33
CA ILE A 346 62.24 -38.85 -33.60
C ILE A 346 61.41 -37.87 -34.44
N ARG A 347 60.81 -38.33 -35.55
CA ARG A 347 59.92 -37.50 -36.39
C ARG A 347 58.64 -37.03 -35.69
N ALA A 348 58.08 -37.84 -34.78
CA ALA A 348 56.87 -37.47 -34.04
C ALA A 348 57.16 -36.43 -32.95
N ALA A 349 58.27 -36.59 -32.23
CA ALA A 349 58.80 -35.61 -31.29
C ALA A 349 59.19 -34.30 -32.00
N GLU A 350 59.86 -34.37 -33.15
CA GLU A 350 60.14 -33.19 -34.01
C GLU A 350 58.85 -32.49 -34.45
N ALA A 351 57.82 -33.24 -34.86
CA ALA A 351 56.52 -32.69 -35.24
C ALA A 351 55.78 -32.03 -34.06
N ARG A 352 55.78 -32.63 -32.86
CA ARG A 352 55.22 -31.99 -31.65
C ARG A 352 56.01 -30.76 -31.20
N LYS A 353 57.33 -30.76 -31.39
CA LYS A 353 58.18 -29.59 -31.12
C LYS A 353 57.89 -28.45 -32.12
N ALA A 354 57.65 -28.78 -33.39
CA ALA A 354 57.21 -27.84 -34.41
C ALA A 354 55.78 -27.33 -34.18
N SER A 355 54.89 -28.13 -33.59
CA SER A 355 53.53 -27.71 -33.19
C SER A 355 53.48 -26.94 -31.86
N GLY A 356 54.61 -26.39 -31.39
CA GLY A 356 54.68 -25.54 -30.20
C GLY A 356 54.47 -26.25 -28.85
N ALA A 357 54.42 -27.58 -28.80
CA ALA A 357 54.14 -28.35 -27.59
C ALA A 357 55.38 -28.64 -26.74
N SER A 358 56.32 -27.69 -26.65
CA SER A 358 57.46 -27.74 -25.72
C SER A 358 57.04 -27.22 -24.33
N GLY A 359 57.36 -27.96 -23.27
CA GLY A 359 56.81 -27.82 -21.92
C GLY A 359 57.22 -26.59 -21.09
N GLU A 360 57.47 -25.43 -21.70
CA GLU A 360 57.64 -24.16 -20.97
C GLU A 360 56.33 -23.35 -21.06
N ARG A 361 55.68 -23.14 -19.91
CA ARG A 361 54.40 -22.41 -19.84
C ARG A 361 54.65 -20.92 -20.10
N PRO A 362 54.07 -20.29 -21.15
CA PRO A 362 54.13 -18.85 -21.28
C PRO A 362 53.35 -18.20 -20.12
N THR A 363 53.96 -17.22 -19.47
CA THR A 363 53.46 -16.53 -18.26
C THR A 363 52.31 -15.53 -18.54
N GLY A 364 51.56 -15.72 -19.63
CA GLY A 364 50.41 -14.89 -20.02
C GLY A 364 49.07 -15.29 -19.39
N ALA A 365 49.02 -16.35 -18.57
CA ALA A 365 47.75 -16.84 -17.99
C ALA A 365 47.20 -15.99 -16.82
N THR A 366 48.04 -15.15 -16.22
CA THR A 366 47.77 -14.48 -14.93
C THR A 366 46.61 -13.48 -15.00
N SER A 367 46.43 -12.76 -16.11
CA SER A 367 45.37 -11.76 -16.29
C SER A 367 43.97 -12.38 -16.37
N ASN A 368 43.82 -13.51 -17.06
CA ASN A 368 42.53 -14.18 -17.18
C ASN A 368 42.13 -14.81 -15.83
N ILE A 369 43.07 -15.42 -15.11
CA ILE A 369 42.82 -16.02 -13.79
C ILE A 369 42.38 -14.95 -12.77
N SER A 370 43.04 -13.79 -12.72
CA SER A 370 42.60 -12.71 -11.83
C SER A 370 41.23 -12.16 -12.23
N SER A 371 40.98 -11.93 -13.52
CA SER A 371 39.66 -11.45 -13.99
C SER A 371 38.51 -12.42 -13.69
N TYR A 372 38.76 -13.73 -13.78
CA TYR A 372 37.81 -14.78 -13.43
C TYR A 372 37.58 -14.82 -11.92
N SER A 373 38.64 -14.83 -11.11
CA SER A 373 38.55 -14.80 -9.63
C SER A 373 37.82 -13.56 -9.10
N LEU A 374 38.01 -12.39 -9.72
CA LEU A 374 37.27 -11.16 -9.40
C LEU A 374 35.79 -11.28 -9.76
N LYS A 375 35.44 -11.87 -10.91
CA LYS A 375 34.04 -12.19 -11.24
C LYS A 375 33.44 -13.21 -10.28
N GLU A 376 34.18 -14.23 -9.86
CA GLU A 376 33.72 -15.20 -8.86
C GLU A 376 33.45 -14.54 -7.51
N ARG A 377 34.36 -13.67 -7.01
CA ARG A 377 34.12 -12.89 -5.77
C ARG A 377 32.85 -12.04 -5.89
N ALA A 378 32.71 -11.26 -6.97
CA ALA A 378 31.57 -10.36 -7.15
C ALA A 378 30.22 -11.08 -7.35
N VAL A 379 30.20 -12.35 -7.78
CA VAL A 379 28.97 -13.17 -7.79
C VAL A 379 28.72 -13.77 -6.41
N ALA A 380 29.76 -14.28 -5.74
CA ALA A 380 29.67 -14.85 -4.39
C ALA A 380 29.21 -13.82 -3.34
N GLU A 381 29.73 -12.60 -3.43
CA GLU A 381 29.34 -11.41 -2.66
C GLU A 381 27.84 -11.14 -2.79
N ARG A 382 27.32 -11.09 -4.02
CA ARG A 382 25.90 -10.86 -4.28
C ARG A 382 25.01 -12.02 -3.81
N GLU A 383 25.44 -13.27 -3.96
CA GLU A 383 24.72 -14.42 -3.41
C GLU A 383 24.71 -14.42 -1.87
N HIS A 384 25.81 -14.03 -1.22
CA HIS A 384 25.86 -13.84 0.23
C HIS A 384 24.94 -12.69 0.66
N ARG A 385 25.02 -11.52 0.01
CA ARG A 385 24.20 -10.35 0.32
C ARG A 385 22.70 -10.65 0.16
N VAL A 386 22.28 -11.33 -0.93
CA VAL A 386 20.88 -11.79 -1.07
C VAL A 386 20.48 -12.74 0.04
N ARG A 387 21.34 -13.68 0.46
CA ARG A 387 21.04 -14.60 1.57
C ARG A 387 20.84 -13.87 2.90
N CYS A 388 21.67 -12.86 3.19
CA CYS A 388 21.55 -12.04 4.40
C CYS A 388 20.32 -11.13 4.36
N LEU A 389 20.03 -10.50 3.21
CA LEU A 389 18.79 -9.74 2.98
C LEU A 389 17.53 -10.62 3.11
N ALA A 390 17.54 -11.83 2.55
CA ALA A 390 16.43 -12.79 2.63
C ALA A 390 16.18 -13.26 4.08
N LYS A 391 17.26 -13.47 4.86
CA LYS A 391 17.19 -13.78 6.29
C LYS A 391 16.59 -12.62 7.09
N ALA A 392 16.98 -11.37 6.80
CA ALA A 392 16.41 -10.19 7.43
C ALA A 392 14.92 -9.94 7.06
N LEU A 393 14.51 -10.39 5.86
CA LEU A 393 13.14 -10.28 5.35
C LEU A 393 12.28 -11.56 5.52
N GLN A 394 12.72 -12.52 6.34
CA GLN A 394 12.10 -13.85 6.42
C GLN A 394 10.61 -13.80 6.81
N ASP A 395 10.20 -12.86 7.68
CA ASP A 395 8.79 -12.68 8.04
C ASP A 395 7.95 -12.13 6.87
N LYS A 396 8.49 -11.14 6.15
CA LYS A 396 7.84 -10.54 4.96
C LYS A 396 7.73 -11.58 3.84
N ARG A 397 8.76 -12.41 3.65
CA ARG A 397 8.78 -13.57 2.75
C ARG A 397 7.69 -14.59 3.10
N GLN A 398 7.56 -14.97 4.38
CA GLN A 398 6.53 -15.92 4.82
C GLN A 398 5.10 -15.32 4.74
N ALA A 399 4.95 -14.02 5.02
CA ALA A 399 3.69 -13.31 4.81
C ALA A 399 3.30 -13.28 3.32
N THR A 400 4.26 -13.02 2.44
CA THR A 400 4.09 -13.05 0.97
C THR A 400 3.65 -14.43 0.50
N ARG A 401 4.35 -15.50 0.92
CA ARG A 401 3.99 -16.89 0.61
C ARG A 401 2.54 -17.18 1.00
N THR A 402 2.18 -16.92 2.25
CA THR A 402 0.82 -17.13 2.78
C THR A 402 -0.22 -16.34 1.98
N ASN A 403 0.09 -15.10 1.59
CA ASN A 403 -0.80 -14.28 0.76
C ASN A 403 -0.97 -14.82 -0.66
N VAL A 404 0.09 -15.36 -1.28
CA VAL A 404 0.04 -15.99 -2.60
C VAL A 404 -0.75 -17.30 -2.57
N GLU A 405 -0.52 -18.16 -1.57
CA GLU A 405 -1.27 -19.40 -1.37
C GLU A 405 -2.77 -19.09 -1.15
N ARG A 406 -3.08 -18.05 -0.39
CA ARG A 406 -4.45 -17.52 -0.18
C ARG A 406 -5.06 -16.94 -1.48
N LYS A 407 -4.34 -16.07 -2.21
CA LYS A 407 -4.78 -15.51 -3.51
C LYS A 407 -5.04 -16.59 -4.58
N GLN A 408 -4.38 -17.75 -4.49
CA GLN A 408 -4.63 -18.92 -5.35
C GLN A 408 -5.87 -19.72 -4.94
N GLY A 409 -6.27 -19.71 -3.67
CA GLY A 409 -7.48 -20.36 -3.18
C GLY A 409 -8.79 -19.56 -3.38
N MET A 410 -8.70 -18.25 -3.63
CA MET A 410 -9.86 -17.38 -3.85
C MET A 410 -10.46 -17.50 -5.25
N THR A 411 -11.78 -17.35 -5.33
CA THR A 411 -12.50 -17.15 -6.60
C THR A 411 -12.24 -15.76 -7.19
N GLU A 412 -12.54 -15.58 -8.49
CA GLU A 412 -12.36 -14.30 -9.17
C GLU A 412 -13.17 -13.17 -8.52
N ARG A 413 -14.38 -13.46 -8.03
CA ARG A 413 -15.23 -12.47 -7.35
C ARG A 413 -14.62 -12.00 -6.02
N GLU A 414 -14.00 -12.91 -5.27
CA GLU A 414 -13.32 -12.58 -4.01
C GLU A 414 -12.03 -11.81 -4.27
N ARG A 415 -11.27 -12.18 -5.30
CA ARG A 415 -10.07 -11.46 -5.76
C ARG A 415 -10.39 -10.02 -6.18
N GLN A 416 -11.44 -9.84 -6.99
CA GLN A 416 -11.89 -8.50 -7.42
C GLN A 416 -12.37 -7.66 -6.22
N MET A 417 -13.06 -8.28 -5.25
CA MET A 417 -13.54 -7.63 -4.04
C MET A 417 -12.41 -7.21 -3.09
N GLU A 418 -11.33 -7.99 -2.97
CA GLU A 418 -10.13 -7.53 -2.25
C GLU A 418 -9.37 -6.43 -2.99
N LEU A 419 -9.32 -6.46 -4.33
CA LEU A 419 -8.70 -5.41 -5.13
C LEU A 419 -9.50 -4.09 -5.05
N GLU A 420 -10.82 -4.17 -5.09
CA GLU A 420 -11.75 -3.05 -4.86
C GLU A 420 -11.58 -2.49 -3.43
N ALA A 421 -11.46 -3.36 -2.41
CA ALA A 421 -11.18 -2.94 -1.05
C ALA A 421 -9.77 -2.34 -0.84
N LEU A 422 -8.77 -2.70 -1.66
CA LEU A 422 -7.43 -2.09 -1.63
C LEU A 422 -7.35 -0.76 -2.39
N MET A 423 -8.21 -0.55 -3.39
CA MET A 423 -8.33 0.73 -4.12
C MET A 423 -9.34 1.71 -3.48
N ALA A 424 -10.15 1.25 -2.54
CA ALA A 424 -10.96 2.13 -1.71
C ALA A 424 -10.05 2.87 -0.73
N GLU A 425 -9.71 4.12 -1.05
CA GLU A 425 -9.17 5.06 -0.07
C GLU A 425 -10.04 5.05 1.19
N PRO A 426 -9.45 5.00 2.40
CA PRO A 426 -10.21 5.28 3.61
C PRO A 426 -10.70 6.72 3.52
N GLU A 427 -11.99 6.91 3.19
CA GLU A 427 -12.63 8.22 3.32
C GLU A 427 -12.32 8.78 4.71
N SER A 428 -11.85 10.02 4.76
CA SER A 428 -11.49 10.67 6.02
C SER A 428 -12.75 11.00 6.80
N PHE A 429 -13.32 9.98 7.45
CA PHE A 429 -14.45 10.12 8.36
C PHE A 429 -14.10 11.15 9.44
N GLY A 430 -14.78 12.29 9.38
CA GLY A 430 -14.70 13.33 10.40
C GLY A 430 -15.00 12.78 11.79
N GLU A 431 -14.44 13.44 12.79
CA GLU A 431 -14.24 12.89 14.14
C GLU A 431 -15.53 12.37 14.80
N GLY A 432 -15.68 11.05 14.84
CA GLY A 432 -16.53 10.38 15.81
C GLY A 432 -15.76 10.26 17.13
N GLN A 433 -16.15 11.05 18.14
CA GLN A 433 -15.51 11.04 19.47
C GLN A 433 -15.41 9.61 20.05
N ASN A 434 -14.21 9.22 20.47
CA ASN A 434 -13.97 7.93 21.11
C ASN A 434 -14.40 8.01 22.58
N GLY A 435 -15.65 7.62 22.86
CA GLY A 435 -16.23 7.65 24.21
C GLY A 435 -15.64 6.59 25.14
N GLU A 436 -14.49 6.88 25.73
CA GLU A 436 -14.04 6.23 26.98
C GLU A 436 -14.58 7.00 28.19
N GLN A 437 -14.93 6.26 29.25
CA GLN A 437 -15.81 6.75 30.32
C GLN A 437 -15.02 7.03 31.60
N SER A 438 -14.73 8.31 31.85
CA SER A 438 -14.21 8.83 33.13
C SER A 438 -14.91 10.15 33.46
N ASP A 439 -15.32 10.32 34.73
CA ASP A 439 -15.99 11.53 35.20
C ASP A 439 -15.06 12.76 35.23
N ASP A 440 -15.69 13.95 35.15
CA ASP A 440 -15.19 15.28 35.53
C ASP A 440 -13.80 15.74 35.00
N GLU A 441 -13.78 16.49 33.89
CA GLU A 441 -13.70 17.98 33.93
C GLU A 441 -13.92 18.59 32.51
N ASP A 442 -14.42 19.83 32.46
CA ASP A 442 -15.00 20.49 31.27
C ASP A 442 -13.97 21.46 30.62
N ASP A 443 -13.40 21.16 29.44
CA ASP A 443 -12.80 22.21 28.58
C ASP A 443 -12.70 21.87 27.06
N ASP A 444 -13.82 21.46 26.44
CA ASP A 444 -13.97 21.58 24.98
C ASP A 444 -14.09 23.06 24.58
N GLU A 445 -13.33 23.52 23.56
CA GLU A 445 -13.24 24.93 23.13
C GLU A 445 -14.56 25.42 22.49
N LYS A 446 -15.49 25.87 23.35
CA LYS A 446 -16.85 26.30 22.97
C LYS A 446 -16.83 27.57 22.11
N ILE A 447 -16.80 27.39 20.78
CA ILE A 447 -17.04 28.44 19.77
C ILE A 447 -18.27 29.27 20.19
N TYR A 448 -18.06 30.55 20.47
CA TYR A 448 -19.04 31.41 21.14
C TYR A 448 -20.29 31.66 20.29
N ASN A 449 -21.32 30.82 20.49
CA ASN A 449 -22.63 30.88 19.84
C ASN A 449 -23.72 31.32 20.84
N PRO A 450 -23.78 32.61 21.23
CA PRO A 450 -24.66 33.11 22.29
C PRO A 450 -26.16 33.03 21.96
N LEU A 451 -26.52 32.68 20.72
CA LEU A 451 -27.90 32.52 20.25
C LEU A 451 -28.26 31.05 19.97
N LYS A 452 -27.34 30.10 20.20
CA LYS A 452 -27.49 28.66 19.92
C LYS A 452 -28.05 28.35 18.52
N LEU A 453 -27.65 29.15 17.52
CA LEU A 453 -28.13 29.01 16.15
C LEU A 453 -27.50 27.77 15.49
N PRO A 454 -28.24 27.03 14.65
CA PRO A 454 -27.66 25.91 13.91
C PRO A 454 -26.42 26.32 13.13
N ILE A 455 -25.43 25.42 13.11
CA ILE A 455 -24.14 25.64 12.45
C ILE A 455 -24.32 25.37 10.94
N ALA A 456 -23.71 26.22 10.11
CA ALA A 456 -23.69 26.02 8.66
C ALA A 456 -22.71 24.91 8.26
N TRP A 457 -22.77 24.46 7.01
CA TRP A 457 -21.75 23.59 6.40
C TRP A 457 -20.33 24.22 6.34
N ASP A 458 -20.22 25.51 6.69
CA ASP A 458 -18.99 26.32 6.80
C ASP A 458 -18.48 26.42 8.26
N GLY A 459 -18.99 25.58 9.18
CA GLY A 459 -18.57 25.49 10.60
C GLY A 459 -18.98 26.68 11.49
N LYS A 460 -19.47 27.78 10.89
CA LYS A 460 -19.85 29.01 11.58
C LYS A 460 -21.36 29.04 11.92
N PRO A 461 -21.79 29.67 13.03
CA PRO A 461 -23.22 29.85 13.33
C PRO A 461 -23.94 30.62 12.22
N ILE A 462 -25.11 30.14 11.78
CA ILE A 462 -25.90 30.81 10.74
C ILE A 462 -26.30 32.23 11.21
N PRO A 463 -26.10 33.29 10.39
CA PRO A 463 -26.51 34.65 10.76
C PRO A 463 -27.99 34.74 11.15
N TYR A 464 -28.29 35.38 12.29
CA TYR A 464 -29.64 35.42 12.87
C TYR A 464 -30.73 35.93 11.91
N TRP A 465 -30.40 36.89 11.05
CA TRP A 465 -31.33 37.40 10.03
C TRP A 465 -31.67 36.34 8.97
N LEU A 466 -30.72 35.47 8.60
CA LEU A 466 -30.89 34.40 7.62
C LEU A 466 -31.69 33.23 8.20
N TYR A 467 -31.42 32.88 9.46
CA TYR A 467 -32.22 31.93 10.26
C TYR A 467 -33.70 32.38 10.35
N LYS A 468 -33.93 33.67 10.60
CA LYS A 468 -35.28 34.26 10.67
C LYS A 468 -35.95 34.40 9.31
N LEU A 469 -35.20 34.74 8.25
CA LEU A 469 -35.69 34.87 6.87
C LEU A 469 -36.14 33.53 6.27
N HIS A 470 -35.40 32.45 6.51
CA HIS A 470 -35.79 31.11 6.08
C HIS A 470 -36.75 30.40 7.05
N GLY A 471 -37.12 31.05 8.16
CA GLY A 471 -38.12 30.57 9.11
C GLY A 471 -37.70 29.32 9.90
N LEU A 472 -36.40 29.06 10.05
CA LEU A 472 -35.89 27.85 10.74
C LEU A 472 -36.36 27.79 12.20
N GLY A 473 -36.50 28.94 12.86
CA GLY A 473 -37.02 29.05 14.23
C GLY A 473 -38.55 28.95 14.36
N VAL A 474 -39.23 28.29 13.42
CA VAL A 474 -40.65 27.93 13.53
C VAL A 474 -40.75 26.41 13.55
N GLU A 475 -41.19 25.87 14.68
CA GLU A 475 -41.32 24.43 14.91
C GLU A 475 -42.60 23.89 14.27
N TYR A 476 -42.46 22.82 13.46
CA TYR A 476 -43.57 22.10 12.86
C TYR A 476 -43.52 20.63 13.26
N GLN A 477 -44.59 20.10 13.87
CA GLN A 477 -44.64 18.72 14.38
C GLN A 477 -45.40 17.81 13.41
N CYS A 478 -44.98 16.55 13.28
CA CYS A 478 -45.70 15.54 12.50
C CYS A 478 -45.94 14.26 13.32
N GLU A 479 -47.21 13.91 13.54
CA GLU A 479 -47.62 12.75 14.34
C GLU A 479 -47.29 11.44 13.64
N ILE A 480 -47.50 11.39 12.31
CA ILE A 480 -47.18 10.23 11.45
C ILE A 480 -45.68 9.88 11.49
N CYS A 481 -44.80 10.84 11.82
CA CYS A 481 -43.36 10.65 12.02
C CYS A 481 -42.98 10.35 13.49
N GLY A 482 -43.94 10.06 14.37
CA GLY A 482 -43.68 9.86 15.81
C GLY A 482 -43.47 11.16 16.59
N ASN A 483 -44.27 12.19 16.29
CA ASN A 483 -44.17 13.55 16.85
C ASN A 483 -42.81 14.23 16.60
N HIS A 484 -42.14 13.88 15.49
CA HIS A 484 -40.87 14.52 15.12
C HIS A 484 -41.06 16.03 14.84
N VAL A 485 -40.16 16.85 15.39
CA VAL A 485 -40.17 18.31 15.23
C VAL A 485 -39.24 18.71 14.08
N TYR A 486 -39.79 19.38 13.07
CA TYR A 486 -39.06 19.91 11.93
C TYR A 486 -38.88 21.42 12.06
N MET A 487 -37.64 21.88 11.91
CA MET A 487 -37.25 23.28 12.03
C MET A 487 -37.44 24.00 10.69
N GLY A 488 -38.53 24.78 10.59
CA GLY A 488 -38.86 25.63 9.46
C GLY A 488 -39.61 24.95 8.31
N ARG A 489 -40.47 25.75 7.66
CA ARG A 489 -41.48 25.29 6.68
C ARG A 489 -40.87 24.51 5.50
N ARG A 490 -39.68 24.87 5.02
CA ARG A 490 -39.02 24.17 3.88
C ARG A 490 -38.52 22.76 4.23
N ALA A 491 -38.08 22.52 5.47
CA ALA A 491 -37.74 21.18 5.93
C ALA A 491 -39.00 20.33 6.08
N PHE A 492 -40.06 20.94 6.64
CA PHE A 492 -41.38 20.32 6.76
C PHE A 492 -42.00 19.96 5.40
N ASP A 493 -41.98 20.83 4.40
CA ASP A 493 -42.52 20.53 3.06
C ASP A 493 -41.75 19.44 2.32
N LYS A 494 -40.48 19.19 2.70
CA LYS A 494 -39.66 18.09 2.19
C LYS A 494 -40.02 16.76 2.86
N HIS A 495 -40.28 16.75 4.17
CA HIS A 495 -40.41 15.52 4.95
C HIS A 495 -41.53 14.57 4.46
N PHE A 496 -42.61 15.10 3.88
CA PHE A 496 -43.68 14.30 3.25
C PHE A 496 -43.18 13.39 2.11
N SER A 497 -42.01 13.70 1.52
CA SER A 497 -41.35 12.89 0.48
C SER A 497 -40.21 12.01 1.01
N GLU A 498 -39.90 12.09 2.31
CA GLU A 498 -38.79 11.36 2.92
C GLU A 498 -39.21 9.95 3.35
N ALA A 499 -38.24 9.04 3.37
CA ALA A 499 -38.48 7.62 3.62
C ALA A 499 -39.13 7.34 4.98
N THR A 500 -38.89 8.18 5.99
CA THR A 500 -39.49 8.12 7.34
C THR A 500 -41.00 8.33 7.31
N HIS A 501 -41.48 9.42 6.69
CA HIS A 501 -42.91 9.71 6.56
C HIS A 501 -43.62 8.68 5.69
N ILE A 502 -43.00 8.28 4.57
CA ILE A 502 -43.51 7.23 3.68
C ILE A 502 -43.57 5.86 4.40
N HIS A 503 -42.65 5.58 5.31
CA HIS A 503 -42.69 4.39 6.17
C HIS A 503 -43.81 4.48 7.21
N GLY A 504 -44.01 5.65 7.84
CA GLY A 504 -45.13 5.91 8.76
C GLY A 504 -46.49 5.63 8.10
N LEU A 505 -46.75 6.20 6.91
CA LEU A 505 -47.96 5.93 6.13
C LEU A 505 -48.14 4.42 5.82
N LYS A 506 -47.05 3.71 5.45
CA LYS A 506 -47.10 2.27 5.21
C LYS A 506 -47.41 1.46 6.48
N CYS A 507 -46.92 1.87 7.64
CA CYS A 507 -47.26 1.25 8.93
C CYS A 507 -48.74 1.45 9.31
N LEU A 508 -49.37 2.52 8.84
CA LEU A 508 -50.82 2.75 8.94
C LEU A 508 -51.64 1.97 7.89
N GLY A 509 -51.01 1.16 7.04
CA GLY A 509 -51.66 0.40 5.96
C GLY A 509 -51.87 1.16 4.65
N ILE A 510 -51.52 2.46 4.62
CA ILE A 510 -51.65 3.33 3.45
C ILE A 510 -50.52 3.00 2.46
N THR A 511 -50.80 2.02 1.59
CA THR A 511 -49.81 1.38 0.71
C THR A 511 -49.86 1.85 -0.74
N ALA A 512 -50.90 2.57 -1.14
CA ALA A 512 -51.07 3.13 -2.48
C ALA A 512 -51.15 4.66 -2.46
N ASN A 513 -50.66 5.30 -3.53
CA ASN A 513 -50.80 6.74 -3.80
C ASN A 513 -50.38 7.68 -2.65
N THR A 514 -49.23 7.43 -2.01
CA THR A 514 -48.70 8.24 -0.88
C THR A 514 -48.61 9.74 -1.18
N ASN A 515 -48.48 10.15 -2.45
CA ASN A 515 -48.50 11.56 -2.87
C ASN A 515 -49.83 12.29 -2.58
N LEU A 516 -50.95 11.57 -2.43
CA LEU A 516 -52.25 12.15 -2.04
C LEU A 516 -52.30 12.54 -0.55
N PHE A 517 -51.37 12.02 0.27
CA PHE A 517 -51.30 12.26 1.71
C PHE A 517 -50.30 13.37 2.08
N ARG A 518 -49.79 14.10 1.08
CA ARG A 518 -48.94 15.27 1.28
C ARG A 518 -49.70 16.35 2.07
N GLU A 519 -48.98 17.05 2.95
CA GLU A 519 -49.51 18.05 3.90
C GLU A 519 -50.37 17.47 5.05
N ILE A 520 -50.67 16.16 5.07
CA ILE A 520 -51.36 15.51 6.19
C ILE A 520 -50.34 15.10 7.25
N THR A 521 -50.53 15.58 8.48
CA THR A 521 -49.58 15.40 9.58
C THR A 521 -50.13 14.55 10.72
N SER A 522 -51.46 14.51 10.86
CA SER A 522 -52.17 13.77 11.90
C SER A 522 -52.62 12.39 11.42
N ILE A 523 -52.50 11.41 12.30
CA ILE A 523 -52.77 9.99 12.01
C ILE A 523 -54.26 9.78 11.69
N ASP A 524 -55.16 10.38 12.49
CA ASP A 524 -56.61 10.23 12.31
C ASP A 524 -57.09 10.78 10.96
N GLN A 525 -56.51 11.90 10.51
CA GLN A 525 -56.83 12.51 9.21
C GLN A 525 -56.38 11.62 8.04
N ALA A 526 -55.20 11.01 8.16
CA ALA A 526 -54.70 10.08 7.15
C ALA A 526 -55.57 8.81 7.04
N ILE A 527 -56.03 8.28 8.18
CA ILE A 527 -56.94 7.12 8.22
C ILE A 527 -58.29 7.47 7.60
N GLN A 528 -58.92 8.58 8.00
CA GLN A 528 -60.22 9.01 7.47
C GLN A 528 -60.18 9.25 5.94
N LEU A 529 -59.11 9.88 5.43
CA LEU A 529 -58.95 10.06 3.99
C LEU A 529 -58.79 8.70 3.28
N TRP A 530 -57.97 7.79 3.81
CA TRP A 530 -57.78 6.46 3.23
C TRP A 530 -59.08 5.64 3.21
N GLU A 531 -59.86 5.64 4.30
CA GLU A 531 -61.18 4.99 4.34
C GLU A 531 -62.15 5.58 3.31
N SER A 532 -62.16 6.91 3.13
CA SER A 532 -63.01 7.55 2.14
C SER A 532 -62.66 7.12 0.70
N LEU A 533 -61.36 7.12 0.36
CA LEU A 533 -60.82 6.73 -0.94
C LEU A 533 -60.99 5.23 -1.23
N GLU A 534 -60.88 4.36 -0.22
CA GLU A 534 -61.17 2.94 -0.38
C GLU A 534 -62.68 2.70 -0.55
N SER A 535 -63.54 3.48 0.13
CA SER A 535 -64.99 3.44 -0.09
C SER A 535 -65.38 3.88 -1.51
N GLU A 536 -64.68 4.87 -2.08
CA GLU A 536 -64.92 5.39 -3.43
C GLU A 536 -64.43 4.39 -4.48
N ARG A 537 -63.20 3.90 -4.35
CA ARG A 537 -62.65 2.84 -5.22
C ARG A 537 -63.47 1.56 -5.18
N LYS A 538 -64.02 1.21 -4.01
CA LYS A 538 -64.98 0.11 -3.88
C LYS A 538 -66.28 0.42 -4.61
N LYS A 539 -66.88 1.61 -4.47
CA LYS A 539 -68.10 1.99 -5.20
C LYS A 539 -67.88 1.99 -6.72
N GLU A 540 -66.75 2.48 -7.20
CA GLU A 540 -66.39 2.44 -8.63
C GLU A 540 -66.29 1.00 -9.14
N ARG A 541 -65.62 0.13 -8.37
CA ARG A 541 -65.51 -1.29 -8.70
C ARG A 541 -66.86 -2.01 -8.63
N ASP A 542 -67.64 -1.81 -7.58
CA ASP A 542 -68.95 -2.43 -7.42
C ASP A 542 -69.91 -1.92 -8.52
N ALA A 543 -69.83 -0.65 -8.92
CA ALA A 543 -70.58 -0.12 -10.07
C ALA A 543 -70.16 -0.79 -11.38
N ARG A 544 -68.85 -1.04 -11.60
CA ARG A 544 -68.31 -1.72 -12.77
C ARG A 544 -68.66 -3.22 -12.82
N ASP A 545 -68.49 -3.94 -11.71
CA ASP A 545 -68.74 -5.38 -11.62
C ASP A 545 -70.26 -5.70 -11.72
N ASN A 546 -71.16 -4.72 -11.46
CA ASN A 546 -72.62 -4.85 -11.59
C ASN A 546 -73.23 -4.38 -12.93
N VAL A 547 -72.43 -3.94 -13.91
CA VAL A 547 -72.95 -3.43 -15.21
C VAL A 547 -73.64 -4.53 -16.03
N VAL A 548 -73.12 -5.76 -15.99
CA VAL A 548 -73.65 -6.91 -16.73
C VAL A 548 -74.34 -7.84 -15.74
N GLN A 549 -75.65 -7.96 -15.89
CA GLN A 549 -76.50 -8.82 -15.07
C GLN A 549 -77.02 -9.97 -15.93
N MET A 550 -76.88 -11.19 -15.41
CA MET A 550 -77.24 -12.45 -16.06
C MET A 550 -78.38 -13.09 -15.26
N GLU A 551 -79.39 -13.62 -15.96
CA GLU A 551 -80.45 -14.43 -15.35
C GLU A 551 -80.05 -15.90 -15.31
N ASP A 552 -80.28 -16.56 -14.17
CA ASP A 552 -80.15 -18.02 -14.05
C ASP A 552 -81.40 -18.77 -14.54
N ALA A 553 -81.33 -20.10 -14.56
CA ALA A 553 -82.42 -20.95 -15.04
C ALA A 553 -83.66 -20.97 -14.12
N GLU A 554 -83.59 -20.36 -12.93
CA GLU A 554 -84.70 -20.19 -11.99
C GLU A 554 -85.28 -18.76 -12.02
N GLY A 555 -84.65 -17.85 -12.78
CA GLY A 555 -85.05 -16.45 -12.95
C GLY A 555 -84.41 -15.47 -11.97
N ASN A 556 -83.36 -15.87 -11.24
CA ASN A 556 -82.63 -14.95 -10.36
C ASN A 556 -81.62 -14.13 -11.17
N VAL A 557 -81.60 -12.82 -10.94
CA VAL A 557 -80.67 -11.89 -11.60
C VAL A 557 -79.38 -11.77 -10.76
N MET A 558 -78.23 -12.05 -11.35
CA MET A 558 -76.92 -11.96 -10.67
C MET A 558 -75.82 -11.35 -11.55
N PRO A 559 -74.77 -10.71 -10.99
CA PRO A 559 -73.69 -10.12 -11.78
C PRO A 559 -72.91 -11.19 -12.56
N GLU A 560 -72.51 -10.87 -13.80
CA GLU A 560 -71.86 -11.80 -14.75
C GLU A 560 -70.70 -12.58 -14.11
N ARG A 561 -69.86 -11.92 -13.32
CA ARG A 561 -68.75 -12.56 -12.61
C ARG A 561 -69.20 -13.73 -11.73
N ILE A 562 -70.28 -13.54 -10.97
CA ILE A 562 -70.77 -14.54 -10.02
C ILE A 562 -71.55 -15.64 -10.76
N TYR A 563 -72.24 -15.28 -11.86
CA TYR A 563 -72.84 -16.25 -12.77
C TYR A 563 -71.79 -17.18 -13.40
N LEU A 564 -70.69 -16.62 -13.91
CA LEU A 564 -69.61 -17.42 -14.48
C LEU A 564 -68.92 -18.29 -13.43
N GLU A 565 -68.77 -17.82 -12.18
CA GLU A 565 -68.22 -18.63 -11.09
C GLU A 565 -69.19 -19.75 -10.66
N SER A 566 -70.50 -19.52 -10.60
CA SER A 566 -71.50 -20.54 -10.25
C SER A 566 -71.68 -21.59 -11.35
N VAL A 567 -71.67 -21.19 -12.64
CA VAL A 567 -71.68 -22.10 -13.79
C VAL A 567 -70.40 -22.92 -13.86
N THR A 568 -69.23 -22.33 -13.61
CA THR A 568 -67.95 -23.06 -13.58
C THR A 568 -67.94 -24.12 -12.48
N LEU A 569 -68.49 -23.82 -11.30
CA LEU A 569 -68.64 -24.78 -10.20
C LEU A 569 -69.67 -25.89 -10.51
N HIS A 570 -70.71 -25.61 -11.30
CA HIS A 570 -71.67 -26.62 -11.76
C HIS A 570 -71.06 -27.59 -12.78
N PHE A 571 -70.22 -27.11 -13.71
CA PHE A 571 -69.59 -27.95 -14.73
C PHE A 571 -68.35 -28.71 -14.26
N TYR A 572 -67.71 -28.30 -13.16
CA TYR A 572 -66.57 -28.99 -12.55
C TYR A 572 -66.77 -29.23 -11.04
N PRO A 573 -67.45 -30.31 -10.63
CA PRO A 573 -67.59 -30.71 -9.22
C PRO A 573 -66.29 -31.33 -8.67
N LEU A 574 -65.22 -30.53 -8.59
CA LEU A 574 -63.96 -30.90 -7.97
C LEU A 574 -63.90 -30.38 -6.53
N SER A 575 -63.70 -31.31 -5.59
CA SER A 575 -63.79 -31.16 -4.14
C SER A 575 -63.00 -29.98 -3.58
N ARG A 576 -63.67 -28.86 -3.28
CA ARG A 576 -63.05 -27.65 -2.70
C ARG A 576 -63.38 -27.48 -1.21
N THR A 577 -62.90 -28.41 -0.38
CA THR A 577 -62.97 -28.27 1.08
C THR A 577 -62.04 -27.14 1.56
N TYR A 578 -62.63 -25.99 1.88
CA TYR A 578 -62.17 -24.92 2.78
C TYR A 578 -60.65 -24.78 3.02
N ALA A 579 -60.06 -23.72 2.44
CA ALA A 579 -58.77 -23.17 2.83
C ALA A 579 -58.81 -21.63 2.82
N ASN A 580 -59.63 -21.07 3.70
CA ASN A 580 -59.77 -19.65 4.07
C ASN A 580 -60.50 -19.63 5.44
N ASN A 581 -60.21 -18.76 6.41
CA ASN A 581 -59.34 -17.57 6.42
C ASN A 581 -58.82 -17.24 7.85
N SER A 582 -58.02 -16.17 7.96
CA SER A 582 -57.94 -15.19 9.06
C SER A 582 -57.53 -15.60 10.50
N GLN A 583 -56.33 -15.16 10.88
CA GLN A 583 -56.03 -14.23 12.00
C GLN A 583 -56.79 -14.32 13.35
N SER A 584 -55.97 -14.44 14.42
CA SER A 584 -56.06 -13.68 15.69
C SER A 584 -57.31 -13.78 16.59
N SER A 585 -57.15 -14.51 17.71
CA SER A 585 -57.72 -14.10 19.00
C SER A 585 -56.75 -14.44 20.16
N LYS A 586 -57.05 -14.01 21.40
CA LYS A 586 -56.11 -13.98 22.54
C LYS A 586 -56.33 -15.11 23.55
N ALA A 587 -55.25 -15.35 24.32
CA ALA A 587 -55.20 -15.74 25.74
C ALA A 587 -55.06 -17.22 26.14
N GLY A 588 -54.14 -17.45 27.08
CA GLY A 588 -54.45 -18.19 28.32
C GLY A 588 -53.94 -19.64 28.48
N HIS A 589 -53.11 -19.82 29.51
CA HIS A 589 -53.00 -21.02 30.38
C HIS A 589 -52.53 -22.38 29.80
N SER A 590 -51.29 -22.72 30.20
CA SER A 590 -50.81 -24.02 30.74
C SER A 590 -51.77 -25.25 30.75
N LEU A 591 -51.31 -26.40 30.23
CA LEU A 591 -50.84 -27.56 31.05
C LEU A 591 -50.28 -28.73 30.20
N VAL A 592 -49.10 -29.24 30.59
CA VAL A 592 -48.69 -30.66 30.85
C VAL A 592 -49.06 -31.84 29.88
N ALA A 593 -48.08 -32.75 29.69
CA ALA A 593 -48.17 -34.16 29.21
C ALA A 593 -48.43 -34.42 27.70
N THR A 594 -47.92 -35.48 27.03
CA THR A 594 -46.99 -36.60 27.39
C THR A 594 -46.27 -37.17 26.15
N GLY A 595 -45.20 -37.98 26.34
CA GLY A 595 -44.61 -38.85 25.28
C GLY A 595 -45.47 -40.10 24.98
N PRO A 596 -45.02 -41.10 24.16
CA PRO A 596 -43.65 -41.66 24.06
C PRO A 596 -43.03 -41.57 22.63
N SER A 597 -41.70 -41.56 22.39
CA SER A 597 -40.58 -42.48 22.72
C SER A 597 -40.41 -43.69 21.78
N ILE A 598 -39.16 -43.92 21.29
CA ILE A 598 -38.54 -45.22 20.96
C ILE A 598 -37.01 -45.05 20.66
N SER A 599 -36.20 -45.99 21.18
CA SER A 599 -34.77 -46.31 20.91
C SER A 599 -33.69 -45.20 20.73
N CYS A 600 -32.94 -44.97 21.82
CA CYS A 600 -31.49 -44.67 21.87
C CYS A 600 -30.67 -46.00 21.74
N PRO A 601 -29.34 -46.15 22.05
CA PRO A 601 -28.30 -45.23 22.59
C PRO A 601 -27.07 -45.14 21.62
N PHE A 602 -25.77 -44.90 21.93
CA PHE A 602 -24.86 -44.62 23.09
C PHE A 602 -23.53 -44.07 22.48
N PHE A 603 -22.52 -43.43 23.13
CA PHE A 603 -22.24 -42.88 24.47
C PHE A 603 -22.24 -41.31 24.38
N ARG A 604 -21.65 -40.38 25.16
CA ARG A 604 -20.57 -40.27 26.19
C ARG A 604 -19.13 -40.52 25.69
N TRP A 605 -18.05 -40.00 26.27
CA TRP A 605 -17.79 -39.26 27.54
C TRP A 605 -17.28 -37.81 27.28
N PHE A 606 -17.03 -36.94 28.27
CA PHE A 606 -17.75 -36.52 29.50
C PHE A 606 -17.01 -35.27 30.06
N LEU A 607 -17.71 -34.34 30.71
CA LEU A 607 -17.13 -33.07 31.21
C LEU A 607 -16.91 -33.11 32.73
N VAL A 608 -15.80 -32.55 33.21
CA VAL A 608 -15.64 -32.08 34.60
C VAL A 608 -14.84 -30.78 34.57
N GLY A 609 -15.27 -29.80 35.35
CA GLY A 609 -14.48 -28.64 35.73
C GLY A 609 -14.99 -28.10 37.05
N MET A 610 -14.12 -27.48 37.85
CA MET A 610 -14.55 -26.62 38.96
C MET A 610 -13.43 -25.64 39.34
N ALA A 611 -13.82 -24.51 39.91
CA ALA A 611 -12.91 -23.46 40.34
C ALA A 611 -12.13 -23.84 41.61
N CYS A 612 -11.00 -23.16 41.82
CA CYS A 612 -10.68 -22.64 43.14
C CYS A 612 -9.82 -21.38 43.00
N CYS A 613 -9.89 -20.49 43.99
CA CYS A 613 -9.05 -19.29 44.04
C CYS A 613 -7.66 -19.62 44.61
N TYR A 614 -6.61 -18.99 44.08
CA TYR A 614 -5.59 -18.29 44.85
C TYR A 614 -4.81 -17.32 43.96
#